data_AF-A0A5B0SBZ3-F1
#
_entry.id   AF-A0A5B0SBZ3-F1
#
_cell.length_a   1.000
_cell.length_b   1.000
_cell.length_c   1.000
_cell.angle_alpha   90.00
_cell.angle_beta   90.00
_cell.angle_gamma   90.00
#
_symmetry.space_group_name_H-M   'P 1'
#
loop_
_entity.id
_entity.type
_entity.pdbx_description
1 polymer ?
#
loop_
_entity_poly.entity_id
_entity_poly.type
_entity_poly.pdbx_seq_one_letter_code
_entity_poly.pdbx_strand_id
1 'polypeptide(L)'
;MKHAATIQRHLTFPPVSDIFDVVPLPFTQQVAAPDTSSKIPNALRLVCRMGGTPPAFSDYPHSLTIPGNTFDDSETFVRAMQATIRWIHTKTKKNLPGTIAANQSQPSGQRTEHWFKREFRCPSSGQHIQPPNSRKKAPSQKIDCPARFSISHHIKTNSLRVVWWWDHNHDPYSHEDMALKRRPYVVDQWLNDRVVAGLGWNAIEQLLRFPELSQVSSNVFCIKVYKLYIS
;
A
#
# COMPACT_ATOMS: atom_id res chain seq x y z
N MET A 1 24.54 7.30 23.99
CA MET A 1 24.19 6.11 23.19
C MET A 1 24.53 6.44 21.73
N LYS A 2 25.50 5.74 21.15
CA LYS A 2 25.99 6.00 19.79
C LYS A 2 25.03 5.34 18.81
N HIS A 3 24.46 6.10 17.88
CA HIS A 3 23.67 5.54 16.78
C HIS A 3 24.55 4.53 16.03
N ALA A 4 24.09 3.29 15.93
CA ALA A 4 24.75 2.28 15.11
C ALA A 4 24.84 2.80 13.68
N ALA A 5 26.07 2.98 13.20
CA ALA A 5 26.34 3.32 11.81
C ALA A 5 25.61 2.30 10.94
N THR A 6 24.70 2.80 10.10
CA THR A 6 23.98 1.98 9.13
C THR A 6 25.03 1.36 8.23
N ILE A 7 25.29 0.07 8.38
CA ILE A 7 26.09 -0.71 7.45
C ILE A 7 25.42 -0.51 6.08
N GLN A 8 26.04 0.29 5.22
CA GLN A 8 25.69 0.37 3.80
C GLN A 8 26.06 -0.99 3.20
N ARG A 9 25.17 -1.98 3.37
CA ARG A 9 25.20 -3.17 2.52
C ARG A 9 25.11 -2.66 1.09
N HIS A 10 26.04 -3.08 0.24
CA HIS A 10 25.97 -2.80 -1.18
C HIS A 10 24.72 -3.50 -1.73
N LEU A 11 23.61 -2.76 -1.86
CA LEU A 11 22.36 -3.30 -2.35
C LEU A 11 22.51 -3.63 -3.84
N THR A 12 22.14 -4.86 -4.20
CA THR A 12 22.02 -5.29 -5.59
C THR A 12 20.58 -5.07 -6.04
N PHE A 13 20.38 -4.56 -7.25
CA PHE A 13 19.05 -4.23 -7.76
C PHE A 13 18.73 -5.08 -9.00
N PRO A 14 18.50 -6.39 -8.85
CA PRO A 14 18.12 -7.26 -9.97
C PRO A 14 16.84 -6.74 -10.64
N PRO A 15 16.77 -6.75 -11.98
CA PRO A 15 15.55 -6.35 -12.70
C PRO A 15 14.46 -7.41 -12.54
N VAL A 16 13.22 -6.95 -12.39
CA VAL A 16 12.02 -7.78 -12.51
C VAL A 16 11.27 -7.40 -13.79
N SER A 17 10.70 -8.40 -14.45
CA SER A 17 9.95 -8.18 -15.70
C SER A 17 8.50 -7.83 -15.41
N ASP A 18 7.88 -8.52 -14.45
CA ASP A 18 6.56 -8.20 -13.92
C ASP A 18 6.67 -7.79 -12.45
N ILE A 19 5.98 -6.71 -12.06
CA ILE A 19 5.92 -6.28 -10.66
C ILE A 19 5.11 -7.26 -9.80
N PHE A 20 4.21 -8.04 -10.40
CA PHE A 20 3.42 -9.05 -9.68
C PHE A 20 4.20 -10.33 -9.36
N ASP A 21 5.40 -10.49 -9.90
CA ASP A 21 6.34 -11.54 -9.47
C ASP A 21 6.83 -11.30 -8.03
N VAL A 22 6.76 -10.05 -7.55
CA VAL A 22 7.28 -9.64 -6.23
C VAL A 22 6.23 -9.00 -5.33
N VAL A 23 5.28 -8.25 -5.89
CA VAL A 23 4.18 -7.66 -5.14
C VAL A 23 3.05 -8.68 -5.08
N PRO A 24 2.57 -9.06 -3.88
CA PRO A 24 1.41 -9.94 -3.77
C PRO A 24 0.24 -9.39 -4.58
N LEU A 25 -0.47 -10.29 -5.27
CA LEU A 25 -1.66 -9.91 -6.01
C LEU A 25 -2.67 -9.23 -5.07
N PRO A 26 -3.44 -8.25 -5.59
CA PRO A 26 -4.52 -7.65 -4.82
C PRO A 26 -5.44 -8.73 -4.26
N PHE A 27 -5.75 -8.64 -2.98
CA PHE A 27 -6.76 -9.51 -2.38
C PHE A 27 -8.20 -9.11 -2.77
N THR A 28 -8.35 -8.03 -3.53
CA THR A 28 -9.64 -7.62 -4.07
C THR A 28 -9.94 -8.33 -5.37
N GLN A 29 -11.10 -8.97 -5.46
CA GLN A 29 -11.56 -9.64 -6.66
C GLN A 29 -12.97 -9.17 -7.01
N GLN A 30 -13.22 -8.92 -8.30
CA GLN A 30 -14.58 -8.77 -8.79
C GLN A 30 -15.18 -10.17 -9.04
N VAL A 31 -16.30 -10.45 -8.39
CA VAL A 31 -17.02 -11.73 -8.52
C VAL A 31 -17.95 -11.67 -9.73
N ALA A 32 -18.18 -12.79 -10.41
CA ALA A 32 -19.10 -12.86 -11.55
C ALA A 32 -20.56 -13.02 -11.09
N ALA A 33 -21.52 -12.74 -11.99
CA ALA A 33 -22.94 -13.01 -11.73
C ALA A 33 -23.19 -14.52 -11.66
N PRO A 34 -23.96 -15.03 -10.67
CA PRO A 34 -24.43 -16.39 -10.75
C PRO A 34 -25.28 -16.52 -12.01
N ASP A 35 -24.93 -17.47 -12.88
CA ASP A 35 -25.59 -17.70 -14.17
C ASP A 35 -27.06 -18.13 -14.02
N THR A 36 -27.47 -18.54 -12.82
CA THR A 36 -28.78 -19.15 -12.53
C THR A 36 -29.72 -18.27 -11.69
N SER A 37 -29.37 -17.02 -11.43
CA SER A 37 -30.22 -16.11 -10.65
C SER A 37 -31.31 -15.46 -11.54
N SER A 38 -32.58 -15.75 -11.27
CA SER A 38 -33.72 -14.97 -11.83
C SER A 38 -33.82 -13.55 -11.27
N LYS A 39 -32.98 -13.21 -10.27
CA LYS A 39 -32.93 -11.89 -9.64
C LYS A 39 -31.80 -11.07 -10.25
N ILE A 40 -32.04 -9.75 -10.38
CA ILE A 40 -31.03 -8.77 -10.78
C ILE A 40 -29.83 -8.91 -9.81
N PRO A 41 -28.62 -9.18 -10.31
CA PRO A 41 -27.46 -9.44 -9.47
C PRO A 41 -27.05 -8.17 -8.69
N ASN A 42 -26.48 -8.37 -7.50
CA ASN A 42 -25.98 -7.26 -6.70
C ASN A 42 -24.94 -6.44 -7.47
N ALA A 43 -25.12 -5.12 -7.55
CA ALA A 43 -24.19 -4.22 -8.21
C ALA A 43 -22.86 -4.07 -7.44
N LEU A 44 -22.85 -4.40 -6.14
CA LEU A 44 -21.66 -4.45 -5.30
C LEU A 44 -21.04 -5.84 -5.36
N ARG A 45 -19.90 -5.89 -6.03
CA ARG A 45 -19.35 -7.12 -6.59
C ARG A 45 -17.86 -7.30 -6.36
N LEU A 46 -17.24 -6.30 -5.74
CA LEU A 46 -15.87 -6.36 -5.31
C LEU A 46 -15.82 -6.98 -3.91
N VAL A 47 -15.06 -8.06 -3.77
CA VAL A 47 -14.84 -8.74 -2.49
C VAL A 47 -13.37 -8.67 -2.11
N CYS A 48 -13.09 -8.76 -0.82
CA CYS A 48 -11.76 -8.78 -0.25
C CYS A 48 -11.49 -10.17 0.33
N ARG A 49 -10.50 -10.90 -0.21
CA ARG A 49 -10.11 -12.21 0.33
C ARG A 49 -9.33 -12.04 1.64
N MET A 50 -9.66 -12.84 2.65
CA MET A 50 -8.91 -12.90 3.91
C MET A 50 -7.74 -13.87 3.81
N GLY A 51 -6.74 -13.72 4.68
CA GLY A 51 -5.64 -14.68 4.80
C GLY A 51 -4.63 -14.59 3.65
N GLY A 52 -4.40 -13.39 3.13
CA GLY A 52 -3.28 -13.15 2.22
C GLY A 52 -1.96 -13.54 2.88
N THR A 53 -1.05 -14.14 2.12
CA THR A 53 0.29 -14.45 2.63
C THR A 53 1.16 -13.20 2.46
N PRO A 54 1.77 -12.67 3.54
CA PRO A 54 2.75 -11.60 3.39
C PRO A 54 3.91 -12.07 2.53
N PRO A 55 4.52 -11.16 1.75
CA PRO A 55 5.70 -11.51 0.98
C PRO A 55 6.83 -11.85 1.95
N ALA A 56 7.50 -12.98 1.73
CA ALA A 56 8.65 -13.42 2.51
C ALA A 56 9.85 -13.57 1.57
N PHE A 57 10.80 -12.65 1.67
CA PHE A 57 12.01 -12.67 0.87
C PHE A 57 13.18 -13.23 1.70
N SER A 58 14.20 -13.78 1.03
CA SER A 58 15.40 -14.29 1.69
C SER A 58 16.34 -13.18 2.21
N ASP A 59 16.15 -11.94 1.77
CA ASP A 59 16.97 -10.77 2.07
C ASP A 59 16.18 -9.65 2.77
N TYR A 60 16.89 -8.82 3.54
CA TYR A 60 16.31 -7.68 4.25
C TYR A 60 17.29 -6.48 4.32
N PRO A 61 16.88 -5.29 3.84
CA PRO A 61 15.72 -5.04 2.99
C PRO A 61 15.82 -5.77 1.64
N HIS A 62 14.69 -6.07 1.02
CA HIS A 62 14.65 -6.59 -0.34
C HIS A 62 14.84 -5.45 -1.35
N SER A 63 15.71 -5.63 -2.33
CA SER A 63 16.00 -4.61 -3.35
C SER A 63 15.83 -5.15 -4.77
N LEU A 64 15.21 -4.35 -5.64
CA LEU A 64 14.94 -4.72 -7.03
C LEU A 64 14.87 -3.50 -7.95
N THR A 65 14.96 -3.74 -9.27
CA THR A 65 14.69 -2.75 -10.32
C THR A 65 13.36 -3.08 -10.99
N ILE A 66 12.42 -2.13 -11.02
CA ILE A 66 11.11 -2.30 -11.68
C ILE A 66 11.14 -1.75 -13.12
N PRO A 67 10.22 -2.20 -14.00
CA PRO A 67 10.10 -1.66 -15.35
C PRO A 67 9.86 -0.15 -15.37
N GLY A 68 10.40 0.51 -16.41
CA GLY A 68 10.25 1.94 -16.61
C GLY A 68 11.32 2.81 -15.94
N ASN A 69 11.22 4.12 -16.14
CA ASN A 69 12.18 5.11 -15.65
C ASN A 69 11.53 6.47 -15.32
N THR A 70 10.21 6.60 -15.43
CA THR A 70 9.52 7.85 -15.19
C THR A 70 8.90 7.90 -13.79
N PHE A 71 8.44 9.10 -13.40
CA PHE A 71 7.63 9.25 -12.19
C PHE A 71 6.32 8.46 -12.30
N ASP A 72 5.71 8.42 -13.48
CA ASP A 72 4.45 7.72 -13.72
C ASP A 72 4.62 6.20 -13.72
N ASP A 73 5.73 5.67 -14.25
CA ASP A 73 6.06 4.25 -14.14
C ASP A 73 6.16 3.82 -12.67
N SER A 74 6.72 4.69 -11.82
CA SER A 74 6.77 4.43 -10.37
C SER A 74 5.39 4.36 -9.73
N GLU A 75 4.40 5.07 -10.29
CA GLU A 75 3.02 5.05 -9.81
C GLU A 75 2.37 3.68 -10.02
N THR A 76 2.68 2.98 -11.10
CA THR A 76 2.18 1.63 -11.35
C THR A 76 2.56 0.66 -10.22
N PHE A 77 3.82 0.70 -9.78
CA PHE A 77 4.27 -0.10 -8.63
C PHE A 77 3.62 0.36 -7.31
N VAL A 78 3.49 1.67 -7.09
CA VAL A 78 2.81 2.21 -5.91
C VAL A 78 1.36 1.74 -5.86
N ARG A 79 0.65 1.72 -6.99
CA ARG A 79 -0.74 1.23 -7.07
C ARG A 79 -0.83 -0.26 -6.73
N ALA A 80 0.08 -1.08 -7.25
CA ALA A 80 0.13 -2.51 -6.90
C ALA A 80 0.35 -2.71 -5.39
N MET A 81 1.32 -1.99 -4.81
CA MET A 81 1.55 -2.02 -3.36
C MET A 81 0.35 -1.51 -2.56
N GLN A 82 -0.32 -0.45 -3.02
CA GLN A 82 -1.49 0.14 -2.37
C GLN A 82 -2.76 -0.71 -2.47
N ALA A 83 -2.78 -1.68 -3.38
CA ALA A 83 -3.86 -2.64 -3.53
C ALA A 83 -3.82 -3.74 -2.44
N THR A 84 -2.66 -3.96 -1.82
CA THR A 84 -2.53 -4.86 -0.66
C THR A 84 -2.69 -4.08 0.64
N ILE A 85 -1.79 -3.15 0.93
CA ILE A 85 -1.81 -2.37 2.17
C ILE A 85 -1.97 -0.91 1.80
N ARG A 86 -2.73 -0.13 2.57
CA ARG A 86 -2.84 1.32 2.34
C ARG A 86 -1.56 2.06 2.78
N TRP A 87 -0.46 1.85 2.06
CA TRP A 87 0.82 2.48 2.35
C TRP A 87 0.71 3.99 2.41
N ILE A 88 1.16 4.57 3.54
CA ILE A 88 1.12 6.01 3.78
C ILE A 88 2.31 6.64 3.06
N HIS A 89 2.04 7.49 2.08
CA HIS A 89 3.05 8.35 1.47
C HIS A 89 3.63 9.29 2.53
N THR A 90 4.94 9.22 2.75
CA THR A 90 5.60 10.06 3.75
C THR A 90 6.38 11.21 3.13
N LYS A 91 6.98 10.99 1.96
CA LYS A 91 7.88 11.97 1.37
C LYS A 91 8.07 11.74 -0.13
N THR A 92 8.19 12.84 -0.85
CA THR A 92 8.79 12.87 -2.18
C THR A 92 9.97 13.85 -2.15
N LYS A 93 11.13 13.43 -2.63
CA LYS A 93 12.25 14.31 -2.94
C LYS A 93 12.43 14.34 -4.44
N LYS A 94 12.52 15.52 -5.02
CA LYS A 94 12.92 15.73 -6.43
C LYS A 94 14.21 16.54 -6.41
N ASN A 95 15.23 16.04 -7.08
CA ASN A 95 16.46 16.77 -7.29
C ASN A 95 16.30 17.47 -8.64
N LEU A 96 16.16 18.80 -8.59
CA LEU A 96 16.11 19.62 -9.80
C LEU A 96 17.47 19.54 -10.52
N PRO A 97 17.48 19.33 -11.85
CA PRO A 97 18.69 19.57 -12.62
C PRO A 97 18.98 21.08 -12.60
N GLY A 98 19.88 21.51 -11.72
CA GLY A 98 20.49 22.83 -11.75
C GLY A 98 19.78 23.93 -10.94
N THR A 99 20.22 24.10 -9.70
CA THR A 99 20.55 25.44 -9.18
C THR A 99 22.03 25.45 -8.84
N ILE A 100 22.87 25.26 -9.86
CA ILE A 100 24.29 25.59 -9.75
C ILE A 100 24.41 26.95 -10.43
N ALA A 101 24.39 28.02 -9.63
CA ALA A 101 24.81 29.32 -10.12
C ALA A 101 26.25 29.16 -10.65
N ALA A 102 26.52 29.70 -11.84
CA ALA A 102 27.73 29.44 -12.64
C ALA A 102 29.08 29.77 -11.95
N ASN A 103 29.08 30.29 -10.71
CA ASN A 103 30.27 30.75 -9.99
C ASN A 103 30.45 30.15 -8.59
N GLN A 104 29.80 29.04 -8.25
CA GLN A 104 30.10 28.32 -7.01
C GLN A 104 30.80 27.00 -7.32
N SER A 105 32.05 26.89 -6.87
CA SER A 105 32.76 25.62 -6.78
C SER A 105 31.87 24.62 -6.03
N GLN A 106 31.51 23.53 -6.72
CA GLN A 106 30.76 22.43 -6.11
C GLN A 106 31.51 21.98 -4.84
N PRO A 107 30.86 21.93 -3.65
CA PRO A 107 31.46 21.22 -2.54
C PRO A 107 31.64 19.77 -2.97
N SER A 108 32.90 19.31 -2.95
CA SER A 108 33.26 17.91 -3.18
C SER A 108 32.58 17.05 -2.13
N GLY A 109 31.41 16.47 -2.44
CA GLY A 109 30.71 15.71 -1.40
C GLY A 109 29.62 14.76 -1.84
N GLN A 110 28.68 15.13 -2.72
CA GLN A 110 27.57 14.23 -2.99
C GLN A 110 26.99 14.43 -4.39
N ARG A 111 27.47 13.61 -5.33
CA ARG A 111 26.83 13.49 -6.65
C ARG A 111 25.39 13.03 -6.42
N THR A 112 24.43 13.77 -6.95
CA THR A 112 23.03 13.34 -6.90
C THR A 112 22.91 11.98 -7.59
N GLU A 113 22.49 10.96 -6.83
CA GLU A 113 22.38 9.58 -7.35
C GLU A 113 21.02 9.30 -8.00
N HIS A 114 20.01 10.13 -7.70
CA HIS A 114 18.64 9.92 -8.14
C HIS A 114 17.93 11.21 -8.57
N TRP A 115 17.07 11.18 -9.59
CA TRP A 115 16.24 12.36 -9.95
C TRP A 115 15.11 12.59 -8.96
N PHE A 116 14.48 11.51 -8.51
CA PHE A 116 13.47 11.58 -7.48
C PHE A 116 13.50 10.35 -6.59
N LYS A 117 12.95 10.50 -5.39
CA LYS A 117 12.72 9.42 -4.43
C LYS A 117 11.36 9.58 -3.78
N ARG A 118 10.58 8.51 -3.72
CA ARG A 118 9.29 8.40 -3.04
C ARG A 118 9.44 7.44 -1.88
N GLU A 119 8.90 7.79 -0.72
CA GLU A 119 8.99 6.99 0.51
C GLU A 119 7.60 6.76 1.08
N PHE A 120 7.33 5.52 1.47
CA PHE A 120 6.05 5.07 1.98
C PHE A 120 6.23 4.22 3.23
N ARG A 121 5.28 4.28 4.16
CA ARG A 121 5.32 3.49 5.40
C ARG A 121 4.01 2.76 5.66
N CYS A 122 4.09 1.67 6.42
CA CYS A 122 2.91 0.96 6.90
C CYS A 122 1.97 1.92 7.68
N PRO A 123 0.63 1.78 7.55
CA PRO A 123 -0.34 2.48 8.39
C PRO A 123 -0.07 2.38 9.89
N SER A 124 0.45 1.23 10.31
CA SER A 124 0.80 0.92 11.70
C SER A 124 2.10 1.55 12.17
N SER A 125 2.83 2.28 11.31
CA SER A 125 4.09 2.93 11.66
C SER A 125 3.89 4.10 12.64
N GLY A 126 4.83 4.23 13.58
CA GLY A 126 4.81 5.21 14.66
C GLY A 126 4.18 4.66 15.95
N GLN A 127 4.43 5.36 17.04
CA GLN A 127 3.93 5.01 18.37
C GLN A 127 2.76 5.94 18.73
N HIS A 128 1.72 5.38 19.34
CA HIS A 128 0.66 6.19 19.95
C HIS A 128 0.86 6.22 21.45
N ILE A 129 1.22 7.40 21.94
CA ILE A 129 1.29 7.68 23.37
C ILE A 129 -0.08 8.20 23.78
N GLN A 130 -0.79 7.45 24.64
CA GLN A 130 -2.05 7.93 25.18
C GLN A 130 -1.78 9.12 26.12
N PRO A 131 -2.49 10.26 25.96
CA PRO A 131 -2.43 11.32 26.96
C PRO A 131 -2.92 10.80 28.32
N PRO A 132 -2.28 11.16 29.43
CA PRO A 132 -2.83 10.90 30.75
C PRO A 132 -4.21 11.59 30.81
N ASN A 133 -5.27 10.83 31.12
CA ASN A 133 -6.70 11.22 31.10
C ASN A 133 -7.47 11.01 29.78
N SER A 134 -6.91 10.31 28.80
CA SER A 134 -7.70 9.88 27.64
C SER A 134 -8.84 8.94 28.05
N ARG A 135 -10.08 9.27 27.65
CA ARG A 135 -11.25 8.38 27.80
C ARG A 135 -11.37 7.35 26.67
N LYS A 136 -10.52 7.43 25.63
CA LYS A 136 -10.56 6.49 24.49
C LYS A 136 -10.01 5.13 24.91
N LYS A 137 -10.88 4.12 24.91
CA LYS A 137 -10.53 2.72 25.21
C LYS A 137 -10.16 1.90 23.96
N ALA A 138 -10.41 2.44 22.76
CA ALA A 138 -10.14 1.73 21.52
C ALA A 138 -8.61 1.50 21.33
N PRO A 139 -8.20 0.32 20.83
CA PRO A 139 -6.80 0.05 20.54
C PRO A 139 -6.27 1.01 19.47
N SER A 140 -5.01 1.41 19.62
CA SER A 140 -4.38 2.29 18.64
C SER A 140 -4.07 1.54 17.34
N GLN A 141 -4.24 2.22 16.22
CA GLN A 141 -3.75 1.74 14.93
C GLN A 141 -2.21 1.75 14.85
N LYS A 142 -1.51 2.41 15.76
CA LYS A 142 -0.07 2.71 15.71
C LYS A 142 0.70 1.82 16.70
N ILE A 143 1.54 0.93 16.15
CA ILE A 143 2.28 -0.12 16.89
C ILE A 143 3.76 -0.19 16.46
N ASP A 144 4.28 0.94 15.97
CA ASP A 144 5.68 1.09 15.55
C ASP A 144 6.15 0.10 14.49
N CYS A 145 5.27 -0.22 13.53
CA CYS A 145 5.62 -1.13 12.45
C CYS A 145 6.80 -0.58 11.62
N PRO A 146 7.89 -1.35 11.43
CA PRO A 146 9.08 -0.89 10.71
C PRO A 146 8.89 -0.93 9.19
N ALA A 147 7.89 -1.66 8.72
CA ALA A 147 7.67 -1.92 7.30
C ALA A 147 7.48 -0.62 6.51
N ARG A 148 8.22 -0.52 5.41
CA ARG A 148 8.29 0.65 4.53
C ARG A 148 8.90 0.27 3.21
N PHE A 149 8.68 1.09 2.19
CA PHE A 149 9.43 0.97 0.94
C PHE A 149 9.76 2.34 0.38
N SER A 150 10.75 2.35 -0.50
CA SER A 150 11.08 3.54 -1.28
C SER A 150 11.35 3.19 -2.72
N ILE A 151 10.96 4.09 -3.62
CA ILE A 151 11.27 4.01 -5.05
C ILE A 151 12.12 5.22 -5.39
N SER A 152 13.22 5.00 -6.08
CA SER A 152 14.08 6.08 -6.59
C SER A 152 14.43 5.85 -8.05
N HIS A 153 14.36 6.88 -8.86
CA HIS A 153 14.97 6.87 -10.19
C HIS A 153 16.48 7.04 -10.05
N HIS A 154 17.26 6.03 -10.43
CA HIS A 154 18.71 6.06 -10.36
C HIS A 154 19.31 6.60 -11.66
N ILE A 155 20.11 7.66 -11.56
CA ILE A 155 20.59 8.43 -12.71
C ILE A 155 21.52 7.60 -13.61
N LYS A 156 22.49 6.89 -13.02
CA LYS A 156 23.53 6.19 -13.79
C LYS A 156 22.97 5.05 -14.64
N THR A 157 21.97 4.31 -14.14
CA THR A 157 21.37 3.18 -14.86
C THR A 157 20.05 3.54 -15.53
N ASN A 158 19.61 4.80 -15.39
CA ASN A 158 18.30 5.27 -15.86
C ASN A 158 17.15 4.31 -15.52
N SER A 159 17.10 3.84 -14.26
CA SER A 159 16.16 2.79 -13.85
C SER A 159 15.48 3.12 -12.52
N LEU A 160 14.28 2.57 -12.31
CA LEU A 160 13.57 2.68 -11.04
C LEU A 160 14.01 1.58 -10.07
N ARG A 161 14.62 1.98 -8.96
CA ARG A 161 15.09 1.09 -7.90
C ARG A 161 14.14 1.12 -6.71
N VAL A 162 13.75 -0.05 -6.24
CA VAL A 162 12.94 -0.23 -5.04
C VAL A 162 13.82 -0.79 -3.94
N VAL A 163 13.63 -0.25 -2.74
CA VAL A 163 14.13 -0.85 -1.49
C VAL A 163 12.92 -1.06 -0.59
N TRP A 164 12.69 -2.30 -0.19
CA TRP A 164 11.52 -2.73 0.55
C TRP A 164 11.90 -3.41 1.86
N TRP A 165 11.58 -2.74 2.96
CA TRP A 165 11.57 -3.31 4.30
C TRP A 165 10.20 -3.97 4.48
N TRP A 166 10.11 -5.23 4.10
CA TRP A 166 8.86 -5.98 3.95
C TRP A 166 8.38 -6.62 5.26
N ASP A 167 9.26 -6.76 6.25
CA ASP A 167 8.94 -7.40 7.51
C ASP A 167 7.99 -6.55 8.37
N HIS A 168 6.80 -7.08 8.63
CA HIS A 168 5.77 -6.46 9.46
C HIS A 168 5.76 -7.13 10.83
N ASN A 169 5.72 -6.33 11.91
CA ASN A 169 5.53 -6.82 13.28
C ASN A 169 4.05 -7.09 13.65
N HIS A 170 3.19 -7.18 12.63
CA HIS A 170 1.77 -7.45 12.72
C HIS A 170 1.32 -8.14 11.43
N ASP A 171 0.14 -8.75 11.44
CA ASP A 171 -0.41 -9.37 10.23
C ASP A 171 -1.38 -8.41 9.52
N PRO A 172 -0.92 -7.68 8.47
CA PRO A 172 -1.78 -6.76 7.74
C PRO A 172 -2.95 -7.44 7.00
N TYR A 173 -2.97 -8.76 6.92
CA TYR A 173 -4.02 -9.56 6.28
C TYR A 173 -4.96 -10.24 7.30
N SER A 174 -4.72 -10.03 8.60
CA SER A 174 -5.61 -10.51 9.66
C SER A 174 -6.92 -9.73 9.69
N HIS A 175 -7.97 -10.37 10.18
CA HIS A 175 -9.27 -9.72 10.33
C HIS A 175 -9.19 -8.49 11.24
N GLU A 176 -8.48 -8.64 12.36
CA GLU A 176 -8.32 -7.61 13.38
C GLU A 176 -7.65 -6.37 12.79
N ASP A 177 -6.55 -6.54 12.04
CA ASP A 177 -5.89 -5.39 11.41
C ASP A 177 -6.76 -4.79 10.31
N MET A 178 -7.36 -5.59 9.43
CA MET A 178 -8.19 -5.07 8.34
C MET A 178 -9.41 -4.29 8.85
N ALA A 179 -9.97 -4.67 10.00
CA ALA A 179 -11.04 -3.95 10.68
C ALA A 179 -10.56 -2.62 11.30
N LEU A 180 -9.35 -2.61 11.87
CA LEU A 180 -8.78 -1.42 12.50
C LEU A 180 -8.20 -0.42 11.50
N LYS A 181 -7.61 -0.87 10.38
CA LYS A 181 -6.96 0.00 9.41
C LYS A 181 -7.95 0.54 8.38
N ARG A 182 -7.54 1.64 7.75
CA ARG A 182 -8.24 2.13 6.57
C ARG A 182 -8.14 1.11 5.44
N ARG A 183 -9.23 0.99 4.68
CA ARG A 183 -9.32 0.17 3.48
C ARG A 183 -8.18 0.49 2.48
N PRO A 184 -7.72 -0.51 1.72
CA PRO A 184 -6.82 -0.30 0.59
C PRO A 184 -7.39 0.72 -0.39
N TYR A 185 -6.49 1.40 -1.09
CA TYR A 185 -6.88 2.47 -2.01
C TYR A 185 -7.81 1.98 -3.12
N VAL A 186 -7.59 0.77 -3.63
CA VAL A 186 -8.43 0.17 -4.69
C VAL A 186 -9.89 -0.01 -4.26
N VAL A 187 -10.15 -0.30 -2.98
CA VAL A 187 -11.52 -0.45 -2.45
C VAL A 187 -12.19 0.92 -2.32
N ASP A 188 -11.45 1.93 -1.84
CA ASP A 188 -11.95 3.30 -1.74
C ASP A 188 -12.27 3.85 -3.14
N GLN A 189 -11.37 3.67 -4.11
CA GLN A 189 -11.58 4.11 -5.48
C GLN A 189 -12.81 3.43 -6.10
N TRP A 190 -12.93 2.11 -5.95
CA TRP A 190 -14.08 1.38 -6.46
C TRP A 190 -15.41 1.87 -5.85
N LEU A 191 -15.45 2.17 -4.55
CA LEU A 191 -16.66 2.73 -3.93
C LEU A 191 -16.98 4.11 -4.49
N ASN A 192 -15.97 4.96 -4.67
CA ASN A 192 -16.16 6.28 -5.26
C ASN A 192 -16.70 6.18 -6.69
N ASP A 193 -16.19 5.25 -7.50
CA ASP A 193 -16.66 5.03 -8.87
C ASP A 193 -18.15 4.63 -8.89
N ARG A 194 -18.61 3.84 -7.91
CA ARG A 194 -20.04 3.50 -7.78
C ARG A 194 -20.89 4.72 -7.44
N VAL A 195 -20.43 5.56 -6.53
CA VAL A 195 -21.12 6.80 -6.17
C VAL A 195 -21.20 7.75 -7.37
N VAL A 196 -20.10 7.92 -8.11
CA VAL A 196 -20.05 8.75 -9.32
C VAL A 196 -20.96 8.19 -10.42
N ALA A 197 -21.08 6.86 -10.53
CA ALA A 197 -22.01 6.19 -11.44
C ALA A 197 -23.50 6.32 -11.01
N GLY A 198 -23.82 7.09 -9.97
CA GLY A 198 -25.18 7.37 -9.53
C GLY A 198 -25.70 6.42 -8.45
N LEU A 199 -24.89 5.50 -7.94
CA LEU A 199 -25.27 4.62 -6.83
C LEU A 199 -25.13 5.37 -5.50
N GLY A 200 -26.20 6.00 -5.05
CA GLY A 200 -26.22 6.74 -3.79
C GLY A 200 -25.85 5.87 -2.57
N TRP A 201 -25.31 6.49 -1.52
CA TRP A 201 -24.86 5.77 -0.31
C TRP A 201 -25.94 4.88 0.30
N ASN A 202 -27.20 5.32 0.35
CA ASN A 202 -28.30 4.50 0.85
C ASN A 202 -28.50 3.21 0.04
N ALA A 203 -28.36 3.26 -1.29
CA ALA A 203 -28.44 2.09 -2.14
C ALA A 203 -27.24 1.16 -1.90
N ILE A 204 -26.03 1.72 -1.76
CA ILE A 204 -24.83 0.95 -1.39
C ILE A 204 -25.06 0.23 -0.05
N GLU A 205 -25.59 0.91 0.95
CA GLU A 205 -25.86 0.31 2.26
C GLU A 205 -26.89 -0.81 2.20
N GLN A 206 -27.96 -0.64 1.42
CA GLN A 206 -28.95 -1.70 1.19
C GLN A 206 -28.30 -2.89 0.50
N LEU A 207 -27.55 -2.66 -0.57
CA LEU A 207 -26.83 -3.69 -1.33
C LEU A 207 -25.83 -4.46 -0.48
N LEU A 208 -25.15 -3.79 0.47
CA LEU A 208 -24.27 -4.44 1.42
C LEU A 208 -25.01 -5.41 2.35
N ARG A 209 -26.30 -5.22 2.62
CA ARG A 209 -27.08 -6.10 3.50
C ARG A 209 -27.58 -7.37 2.79
N PHE A 210 -27.46 -7.48 1.47
CA PHE A 210 -28.00 -8.63 0.74
C PHE A 210 -27.31 -9.96 1.13
N PRO A 211 -28.07 -11.05 1.31
CA PRO A 211 -27.54 -12.36 1.69
C PRO A 211 -26.64 -13.01 0.62
N GLU A 212 -26.82 -12.67 -0.65
CA GLU A 212 -26.04 -13.19 -1.79
C GLU A 212 -24.52 -13.00 -1.57
N LEU A 213 -24.13 -11.88 -0.97
CA LEU A 213 -22.73 -11.55 -0.67
C LEU A 213 -22.12 -12.45 0.42
N SER A 214 -22.94 -12.99 1.33
CA SER A 214 -22.47 -13.89 2.40
C SER A 214 -22.23 -15.32 1.92
N GLN A 215 -22.66 -15.69 0.72
CA GLN A 215 -22.54 -17.05 0.18
C GLN A 215 -21.26 -17.25 -0.66
N VAL A 216 -20.45 -16.20 -0.86
CA VAL A 216 -19.31 -16.21 -1.79
C VAL A 216 -18.11 -17.03 -1.28
N SER A 217 -17.98 -17.29 0.03
CA SER A 217 -17.09 -18.28 0.69
C SER A 217 -16.87 -17.89 2.15
N SER A 218 -16.66 -18.85 3.04
CA SER A 218 -16.31 -18.63 4.46
C SER A 218 -15.00 -17.86 4.67
N ASN A 219 -14.13 -17.79 3.64
CA ASN A 219 -12.83 -17.10 3.67
C ASN A 219 -12.85 -15.75 2.92
N VAL A 220 -14.04 -15.28 2.49
CA VAL A 220 -14.20 -14.02 1.77
C VAL A 220 -14.80 -12.98 2.68
N PHE A 221 -14.04 -11.92 2.94
CA PHE A 221 -14.57 -10.73 3.59
C PHE A 221 -15.33 -9.90 2.57
N CYS A 222 -16.65 -10.01 2.63
CA CYS A 222 -17.50 -9.04 1.98
C CYS A 222 -17.38 -7.69 2.69
N ILE A 223 -17.51 -6.63 1.90
CA ILE A 223 -17.43 -5.22 2.33
C ILE A 223 -18.32 -4.90 3.54
N LYS A 224 -19.28 -5.79 3.87
CA LYS A 224 -20.13 -5.84 5.07
C LYS A 224 -19.42 -5.46 6.38
N VAL A 225 -18.18 -5.91 6.64
CA VAL A 225 -17.57 -5.72 7.97
C VAL A 225 -16.94 -4.35 8.17
N TYR A 226 -16.61 -3.62 7.12
CA TYR A 226 -16.07 -2.27 7.26
C TYR A 226 -17.12 -1.25 7.73
N LYS A 227 -18.41 -1.60 7.80
CA LYS A 227 -19.45 -0.77 8.46
C LYS A 227 -19.45 -0.95 9.99
N LEU A 228 -18.93 -2.05 10.53
CA LEU A 228 -18.93 -2.32 11.98
C LEU A 228 -18.03 -1.36 12.80
N TYR A 229 -17.26 -0.49 12.14
CA TYR A 229 -16.38 0.48 12.80
C TYR A 229 -16.58 1.93 12.34
N ILE A 230 -17.67 2.26 11.64
CA ILE A 230 -18.01 3.64 11.21
C ILE A 230 -19.17 4.23 12.04
N SER A 231 -19.66 3.52 13.07
CA SER A 231 -20.58 4.06 14.08
C SER A 231 -19.86 4.38 15.38
#